data_AF-A0A956FK23-F1
#
_entry.id   AF-A0A956FK23-F1
#
_cell.length_a   1.000
_cell.length_b   1.000
_cell.length_c   1.000
_cell.angle_alpha   90.00
_cell.angle_beta   90.00
_cell.angle_gamma   90.00
#
_symmetry.space_group_name_H-M   'P 1'
#
loop_
_entity.id
_entity.type
_entity.pdbx_description
1 polymer ?
#
loop_
_entity_poly.entity_id
_entity_poly.type
_entity_poly.pdbx_seq_one_letter_code
_entity_poly.pdbx_strand_id
1 'polypeptide(L)'
;MSIAAPPDHADDRLLRANPERFGVRLVDDRLHVEGVDLAAIADAVDTPCYVYGARYIESQYRGLRDALAGRPSLICYAVKAHSSQAVLRRLAREGAGADIVS
;
A
#
# COMPACT_ATOMS: atom_id res chain seq x y z
N MET A 1 -11.72 -21.08 -6.97
CA MET A 1 -12.11 -19.66 -6.87
C MET A 1 -11.19 -18.88 -7.79
N SER A 2 -11.64 -18.62 -9.02
CA SER A 2 -10.85 -17.93 -10.04
C SER A 2 -10.66 -16.49 -9.59
N ILE A 3 -9.43 -16.11 -9.26
CA ILE A 3 -9.09 -14.69 -9.11
C ILE A 3 -9.20 -14.12 -10.52
N ALA A 4 -10.17 -13.23 -10.73
CA ALA A 4 -10.30 -12.45 -11.95
C ALA A 4 -8.93 -11.87 -12.32
N ALA A 5 -8.65 -11.75 -13.63
CA ALA A 5 -7.43 -11.12 -14.13
C ALA A 5 -7.15 -9.84 -13.31
N PRO A 6 -5.90 -9.63 -12.85
CA PRO A 6 -5.60 -8.48 -12.01
C PRO A 6 -6.05 -7.20 -12.72
N PRO A 7 -6.70 -6.26 -12.01
CA PRO A 7 -7.10 -4.99 -12.61
C PRO A 7 -5.84 -4.29 -13.15
N ASP A 8 -6.02 -3.54 -14.24
CA ASP A 8 -5.02 -2.68 -14.88
C ASP A 8 -3.94 -2.23 -13.88
N HIS A 9 -2.80 -2.94 -13.89
CA HIS A 9 -1.67 -2.61 -13.03
C HIS A 9 -1.31 -1.15 -13.32
N ALA A 10 -0.91 -0.38 -12.31
CA ALA A 10 -0.38 0.96 -12.57
C ALA A 10 0.63 0.84 -13.71
N ASP A 11 0.32 1.47 -14.86
CA ASP A 11 1.14 1.40 -16.07
C ASP A 11 2.61 1.62 -15.64
N ASP A 12 3.53 0.78 -16.09
CA ASP A 12 4.96 0.91 -15.77
C ASP A 12 5.45 2.34 -16.06
N ARG A 13 4.86 3.00 -17.08
CA ARG A 13 5.09 4.42 -17.37
C ARG A 13 4.66 5.34 -16.23
N LEU A 14 3.49 5.11 -15.63
CA LEU A 14 2.98 5.91 -14.50
C LEU A 14 3.82 5.69 -13.24
N LEU A 15 4.19 4.43 -12.96
CA LEU A 15 5.05 4.07 -11.83
C LEU A 15 6.42 4.74 -11.96
N ARG A 16 7.05 4.67 -13.13
CA ARG A 16 8.37 5.28 -13.37
C ARG A 16 8.32 6.81 -13.42
N ALA A 17 7.22 7.39 -13.89
CA ALA A 17 7.06 8.84 -13.95
C ALA A 17 6.80 9.48 -12.57
N ASN A 18 6.18 8.76 -11.62
CA ASN A 18 5.81 9.28 -10.29
C ASN A 18 6.00 8.22 -9.18
N PRO A 19 7.21 7.65 -9.00
CA PRO A 19 7.41 6.49 -8.14
C PRO A 19 7.01 6.75 -6.68
N GLU A 20 7.29 7.94 -6.17
CA GLU A 20 6.98 8.34 -4.79
C GLU A 20 5.47 8.37 -4.51
N ARG A 21 4.63 8.64 -5.51
CA ARG A 21 3.16 8.59 -5.39
C ARG A 21 2.65 7.17 -5.11
N PHE A 22 3.45 6.16 -5.42
CA PHE A 22 3.12 4.76 -5.20
C PHE A 22 3.96 4.12 -4.08
N GLY A 23 4.72 4.92 -3.32
CA GLY A 23 5.58 4.40 -2.26
C GLY A 23 6.78 3.59 -2.76
N VAL A 24 7.13 3.76 -4.04
CA VAL A 24 8.31 3.16 -4.67
C VAL A 24 9.35 4.24 -4.98
N ARG A 25 10.57 3.83 -5.30
CA ARG A 25 11.66 4.72 -5.71
C ARG A 25 12.41 4.11 -6.88
N LEU A 26 12.87 4.95 -7.80
CA LEU A 26 13.84 4.55 -8.82
C LEU A 26 15.25 4.71 -8.23
N VAL A 27 16.02 3.63 -8.20
CA VAL A 27 17.43 3.63 -7.84
C VAL A 27 18.16 2.88 -8.93
N ASP A 28 19.08 3.56 -9.63
CA ASP A 28 19.82 3.00 -10.77
C ASP A 28 18.91 2.30 -11.79
N ASP A 29 17.80 2.96 -12.16
CA ASP A 29 16.76 2.48 -13.09
C ASP A 29 15.96 1.24 -12.62
N ARG A 30 16.13 0.82 -11.36
CA ARG A 30 15.39 -0.29 -10.73
C ARG A 30 14.35 0.23 -9.75
N LEU A 31 13.16 -0.37 -9.79
CA LEU A 31 12.06 -0.04 -8.88
C LEU A 31 12.30 -0.69 -7.52
N HIS A 32 12.30 0.13 -6.48
CA HIS A 32 12.45 -0.31 -5.10
C HIS A 32 11.22 0.05 -4.29
N VAL A 33 10.72 -0.89 -3.49
CA VAL A 33 9.72 -0.62 -2.46
C VAL A 33 10.40 -0.67 -1.10
N GLU A 34 10.24 0.38 -0.30
CA GLU A 34 10.87 0.45 1.02
C GLU A 34 12.41 0.26 1.07
N GLY A 35 13.10 0.37 -0.07
CA GLY A 35 14.54 0.10 -0.18
C GLY A 35 14.89 -1.33 -0.61
N VAL A 36 13.90 -2.16 -0.94
CA VAL A 36 14.08 -3.51 -1.48
C VAL A 36 13.75 -3.49 -2.98
N ASP A 37 14.63 -4.04 -3.80
CA ASP A 37 14.43 -4.17 -5.24
C ASP A 37 13.24 -5.11 -5.56
N LEU A 38 12.31 -4.64 -6.37
CA LEU A 38 11.15 -5.42 -6.78
C LEU A 38 11.53 -6.67 -7.59
N ALA A 39 12.62 -6.63 -8.37
CA ALA A 39 13.10 -7.80 -9.09
C ALA A 39 13.56 -8.90 -8.13
N ALA A 40 14.26 -8.54 -7.05
CA ALA A 40 14.69 -9.48 -6.02
C ALA A 40 13.50 -10.10 -5.27
N ILE A 41 12.42 -9.35 -5.08
CA ILE A 41 11.16 -9.90 -4.52
C ILE A 41 10.56 -10.90 -5.49
N ALA A 42 10.44 -10.54 -6.77
CA ALA A 42 9.89 -11.42 -7.81
C ALA A 42 10.66 -12.74 -7.93
N ASP A 43 11.99 -12.71 -7.85
CA ASP A 43 12.84 -13.91 -7.86
C ASP A 43 12.63 -14.79 -6.61
N ALA A 44 12.29 -14.19 -5.47
CA ALA A 44 12.15 -14.89 -4.20
C ALA A 44 10.76 -15.51 -3.97
N VAL A 45 9.69 -14.93 -4.54
CA VAL A 45 8.31 -15.35 -4.29
C VAL A 45 7.50 -15.71 -5.55
N ASP A 46 8.16 -15.73 -6.70
CA ASP A 46 7.58 -15.87 -8.03
C ASP A 46 6.56 -14.77 -8.40
N THR A 47 6.10 -14.80 -9.66
CA THR A 47 5.10 -13.88 -10.20
C THR A 47 3.87 -14.64 -10.71
N PRO A 48 2.66 -14.05 -10.65
CA PRO A 48 2.35 -12.70 -10.17
C PRO A 48 2.29 -12.60 -8.63
N CYS A 49 2.82 -11.51 -8.07
CA CYS A 49 2.70 -11.18 -6.65
C CYS A 49 2.32 -9.71 -6.46
N TYR A 50 1.59 -9.41 -5.37
CA TYR A 50 1.30 -8.05 -4.94
C TYR A 50 2.27 -7.63 -3.86
N VAL A 51 2.86 -6.45 -4.02
CA VAL A 51 3.83 -5.90 -3.08
C VAL A 51 3.31 -4.60 -2.50
N TYR A 52 3.26 -4.51 -1.18
CA TYR A 52 2.74 -3.35 -0.45
C TYR A 52 3.82 -2.78 0.47
N GLY A 53 4.05 -1.47 0.39
CA GLY A 53 4.87 -0.75 1.36
C GLY A 53 4.11 -0.52 2.67
N ALA A 54 4.40 -1.29 3.71
CA ALA A 54 3.90 -1.09 5.06
C ALA A 54 4.08 0.35 5.58
N ARG A 55 5.30 0.89 5.53
CA ARG A 55 5.63 2.26 5.96
C ARG A 55 4.92 3.29 5.09
N TYR A 56 4.76 3.01 3.80
CA TYR A 56 4.02 3.89 2.91
C TYR A 56 2.56 3.99 3.34
N ILE A 57 1.89 2.86 3.55
CA ILE A 57 0.50 2.82 4.04
C ILE A 57 0.36 3.55 5.38
N GLU A 58 1.25 3.28 6.34
CA GLU A 58 1.26 3.97 7.64
C GLU A 58 1.46 5.48 7.48
N SER A 59 2.32 5.93 6.56
CA SER A 59 2.55 7.35 6.29
C SER A 59 1.31 8.04 5.69
N GLN A 60 0.57 7.36 4.81
CA GLN A 60 -0.68 7.90 4.25
C GLN A 60 -1.75 8.07 5.32
N TYR A 61 -1.88 7.07 6.20
CA TYR A 61 -2.78 7.15 7.35
C TYR A 61 -2.41 8.32 8.28
N ARG A 62 -1.12 8.45 8.64
CA ARG A 62 -0.64 9.54 9.50
C ARG A 62 -0.88 10.90 8.84
N GLY A 63 -0.64 11.04 7.54
CA GLY A 63 -0.94 12.27 6.80
C GLY A 63 -2.41 12.67 6.89
N LEU A 64 -3.34 11.71 6.75
CA LEU A 64 -4.77 11.96 6.92
C LEU A 64 -5.12 12.33 8.37
N ARG A 65 -4.56 11.63 9.35
CA ARG A 65 -4.74 11.92 10.79
C ARG A 65 -4.28 13.32 11.12
N ASP A 66 -3.11 13.71 10.65
CA ASP A 66 -2.52 15.02 10.92
C ASP A 66 -3.34 16.14 10.25
N ALA A 67 -3.89 15.90 9.05
CA ALA A 67 -4.82 16.83 8.39
C ALA A 67 -6.16 17.02 9.13
N LEU A 68 -6.55 16.06 9.97
CA LEU A 68 -7.75 16.13 10.81
C LEU A 68 -7.45 16.55 12.26
N ALA A 69 -6.21 16.90 12.57
CA ALA A 69 -5.81 17.31 13.91
C ALA A 69 -6.66 18.49 14.43
N GLY A 70 -7.01 18.43 15.72
CA GLY A 70 -7.87 19.43 16.36
C GLY A 70 -9.37 19.22 16.16
N ARG A 71 -9.80 18.17 15.44
CA ARG A 71 -11.20 17.76 15.31
C ARG A 71 -11.43 16.40 15.97
N PRO A 72 -12.50 16.23 16.79
CA PRO A 72 -12.86 14.92 17.29
C PRO A 72 -13.25 14.02 16.11
N SER A 73 -12.40 13.05 15.78
CA SER A 73 -12.59 12.18 14.63
C SER A 73 -11.99 10.80 14.88
N LEU A 74 -12.62 9.78 14.30
CA LEU A 74 -12.09 8.42 14.20
C LEU A 74 -11.94 8.11 12.71
N ILE A 75 -10.71 7.84 12.27
CA ILE A 75 -10.45 7.42 10.89
C ILE A 75 -10.67 5.91 10.80
N CYS A 76 -11.67 5.49 10.03
CA CYS A 76 -11.96 4.08 9.77
C CYS A 76 -11.45 3.67 8.39
N TYR A 77 -10.62 2.64 8.33
CA TYR A 77 -10.16 2.06 7.07
C TYR A 77 -11.26 1.17 6.47
N ALA A 78 -11.63 1.43 5.21
CA ALA A 78 -12.61 0.62 4.49
C ALA A 78 -12.02 -0.75 4.11
N VAL A 79 -12.41 -1.80 4.84
CA VAL A 79 -11.81 -3.16 4.70
C VAL A 79 -12.03 -3.75 3.30
N LYS A 80 -13.10 -3.34 2.61
CA LYS A 80 -13.37 -3.71 1.21
C LYS A 80 -12.30 -3.26 0.21
N ALA A 81 -11.49 -2.26 0.54
CA ALA A 81 -10.40 -1.80 -0.33
C ALA A 81 -9.27 -2.84 -0.40
N HIS A 82 -8.89 -3.40 0.76
CA HIS A 82 -7.94 -4.51 0.87
C HIS A 82 -8.00 -5.11 2.28
N SER A 83 -8.39 -6.37 2.40
CA SER A 83 -8.64 -7.08 3.67
C SER A 83 -7.45 -7.87 4.23
N SER A 84 -6.21 -7.60 3.78
CA SER A 84 -5.03 -8.27 4.30
C SER A 84 -4.88 -8.04 5.81
N GLN A 85 -4.81 -9.12 6.58
CA GLN A 85 -4.61 -9.04 8.04
C GLN A 85 -3.31 -8.30 8.41
N ALA A 86 -2.27 -8.37 7.57
CA ALA A 86 -1.03 -7.65 7.81
C ALA A 86 -1.23 -6.12 7.74
N VAL A 87 -2.00 -5.66 6.74
CA VAL A 87 -2.34 -4.24 6.58
C VAL A 87 -3.25 -3.78 7.71
N LEU A 88 -4.32 -4.52 7.99
CA LEU A 88 -5.28 -4.19 9.05
C LEU A 88 -4.61 -4.10 10.43
N ARG A 89 -3.72 -5.03 10.77
CA ARG A 89 -2.98 -4.99 12.04
C ARG A 89 -2.07 -3.79 12.15
N ARG A 90 -1.43 -3.35 11.05
CA ARG A 90 -0.60 -2.14 11.05
C ARG A 90 -1.42 -0.88 11.26
N LEU A 91 -2.51 -0.72 10.51
CA LEU A 91 -3.42 0.43 10.68
C LEU A 91 -4.06 0.47 12.08
N ALA A 92 -4.46 -0.67 12.63
CA ALA A 92 -4.98 -0.74 13.99
C ALA A 92 -3.95 -0.28 15.04
N ARG A 93 -2.66 -0.60 14.86
CA ARG A 93 -1.57 -0.12 15.74
C ARG A 93 -1.36 1.39 15.64
N GLU A 94 -1.67 1.99 14.49
CA GLU A 94 -1.66 3.45 14.30
C GLU A 94 -2.91 4.15 14.87
N GLY A 95 -3.91 3.39 15.34
CA GLY A 95 -5.15 3.91 15.92
C GLY A 95 -6.33 3.98 14.94
N ALA A 96 -6.24 3.34 13.77
CA ALA A 96 -7.35 3.29 12.83
C ALA A 96 -8.50 2.41 13.35
N GLY A 97 -9.74 2.85 13.10
CA GLY A 97 -10.92 1.98 13.14
C GLY A 97 -11.06 1.17 11.85
N ALA A 98 -12.10 0.37 11.75
CA ALA A 98 -12.43 -0.41 10.56
C ALA A 98 -13.88 -0.14 10.13
N ASP A 99 -14.06 0.13 8.84
CA ASP A 99 -15.36 0.16 8.18
C ASP A 99 -15.55 -1.16 7.39
N ILE A 100 -16.58 -1.91 7.75
CA ILE A 100 -16.78 -3.31 7.34
C ILE A 100 -18.18 -3.45 6.72
N VAL A 101 -18.28 -4.13 5.58
CA VAL A 101 -19.51 -4.23 4.77
C VAL A 101 -19.82 -5.65 4.28
N SER A 102 -19.56 -6.65 5.12
CA SER A 102 -19.76 -8.08 4.81
C SER A 102 -21.21 -8.54 4.93
#